data_AF-A0A6B1EUM3-F1
#
_entry.id   AF-A0A6B1EUM3-F1
#
_cell.length_a   1.000
_cell.length_b   1.000
_cell.length_c   1.000
_cell.angle_alpha   90.00
_cell.angle_beta   90.00
_cell.angle_gamma   90.00
#
_symmetry.space_group_name_H-M   'P 1'
#
loop_
_entity.id
_entity.type
_entity.pdbx_description
1 polymer ?
#
loop_
_entity_poly.entity_id
_entity_poly.type
_entity_poly.pdbx_seq_one_letter_code
_entity_poly.pdbx_strand_id
1 'polypeptide(L)'
;MDAVIVDTNVIVIANDTDDKRKDCRDHCQNRIKQIRYQREKVVIDDSRRILREYDKNTHPNTKKGIGDLFVKRLLQNQKNPKVCTMVPITSLAGNGTDFEEFPDDNALINFDPDDRKFIAVALAHKRDNGQVPTILLAIDRGWLQFMAALANHGVSVDLICEEDMQRPRQRRKEG
;
A
#
# COMPACT_ATOMS: atom_id res chain seq x y z
N MET A 1 9.14 -17.02 0.59
CA MET A 1 7.89 -16.79 1.34
C MET A 1 7.50 -15.39 0.96
N ASP A 2 6.33 -15.23 0.34
CA ASP A 2 6.04 -13.99 -0.39
C ASP A 2 5.78 -12.84 0.58
N ALA A 3 6.18 -11.65 0.16
CA ALA A 3 6.13 -10.43 0.96
C ALA A 3 5.34 -9.37 0.19
N VAL A 4 4.49 -8.64 0.90
CA VAL A 4 3.61 -7.64 0.31
C VAL A 4 3.66 -6.35 1.10
N ILE A 5 3.51 -5.25 0.40
CA ILE A 5 3.20 -3.93 0.96
C ILE A 5 1.76 -3.65 0.58
N VAL A 6 0.95 -3.14 1.51
CA VAL A 6 -0.46 -2.89 1.25
C VAL A 6 -0.68 -1.39 1.22
N ASP A 7 -1.11 -0.83 0.10
CA ASP A 7 -1.49 0.57 0.08
C ASP A 7 -2.73 0.81 0.97
N THR A 8 -2.83 1.99 1.58
CA THR A 8 -3.95 2.35 2.45
C THR A 8 -5.29 2.25 1.72
N ASN A 9 -5.35 2.55 0.41
CA ASN A 9 -6.59 2.50 -0.36
C ASN A 9 -7.18 1.08 -0.45
N VAL A 10 -6.36 0.02 -0.41
CA VAL A 10 -6.82 -1.38 -0.39
C VAL A 10 -7.60 -1.66 0.88
N ILE A 11 -7.08 -1.15 2.01
CA ILE A 11 -7.66 -1.35 3.33
C ILE A 11 -8.96 -0.56 3.46
N VAL A 12 -8.96 0.70 3.02
CA VAL A 12 -10.13 1.57 3.05
C VAL A 12 -11.25 1.02 2.18
N ILE A 13 -10.95 0.59 0.96
CA ILE A 13 -11.95 0.01 0.05
C ILE A 13 -12.49 -1.33 0.57
N ALA A 14 -11.65 -2.17 1.20
CA ALA A 14 -12.12 -3.39 1.82
C ALA A 14 -13.12 -3.15 2.98
N ASN A 15 -13.10 -1.96 3.58
CA ASN A 15 -14.03 -1.52 4.62
C ASN A 15 -15.27 -0.79 4.06
N ASP A 16 -15.29 -0.44 2.79
CA ASP A 16 -16.38 0.34 2.19
C ASP A 16 -17.71 -0.43 2.26
N THR A 17 -18.80 0.30 2.46
CA THR A 17 -20.17 -0.25 2.49
C THR A 17 -21.00 0.23 1.29
N ASP A 18 -20.48 1.15 0.47
CA ASP A 18 -21.17 1.66 -0.73
C ASP A 18 -21.04 0.66 -1.89
N ASP A 19 -22.15 0.31 -2.53
CA ASP A 19 -22.17 -0.65 -3.65
C ASP A 19 -21.59 -0.10 -4.96
N LYS A 20 -21.32 1.21 -5.07
CA LYS A 20 -20.70 1.80 -6.27
C LYS A 20 -19.40 1.14 -6.72
N ARG A 21 -18.67 0.52 -5.79
CA ARG A 21 -17.39 -0.18 -6.04
C ARG A 21 -17.39 -1.58 -5.46
N LYS A 22 -18.54 -2.26 -5.47
CA LYS A 22 -18.69 -3.60 -4.89
C LYS A 22 -17.62 -4.57 -5.39
N ASP A 23 -17.34 -4.60 -6.69
CA ASP A 23 -16.37 -5.54 -7.26
C ASP A 23 -14.94 -5.26 -6.75
N CYS A 24 -14.51 -4.00 -6.76
CA CYS A 24 -13.21 -3.61 -6.22
C CYS A 24 -13.10 -3.89 -4.71
N ARG A 25 -14.18 -3.65 -3.94
CA ARG A 25 -14.25 -4.04 -2.53
C ARG A 25 -14.06 -5.54 -2.37
N ASP A 26 -14.78 -6.36 -3.13
CA ASP A 26 -14.70 -7.81 -3.04
C ASP A 26 -13.29 -8.30 -3.39
N HIS A 27 -12.64 -7.71 -4.41
CA HIS A 27 -11.24 -8.00 -4.74
C HIS A 27 -10.28 -7.62 -3.60
N CYS A 28 -10.41 -6.42 -3.03
CA CYS A 28 -9.58 -5.99 -1.89
C CYS A 28 -9.76 -6.91 -0.68
N GLN A 29 -11.01 -7.26 -0.34
CA GLN A 29 -11.33 -8.18 0.74
C GLN A 29 -10.74 -9.57 0.51
N ASN A 30 -10.82 -10.08 -0.71
CA ASN A 30 -10.26 -11.38 -1.08
C ASN A 30 -8.73 -11.37 -1.01
N ARG A 31 -8.07 -10.31 -1.51
CA ARG A 31 -6.62 -10.18 -1.44
C ARG A 31 -6.12 -10.09 0.00
N ILE A 32 -6.78 -9.32 0.86
CA ILE A 32 -6.46 -9.26 2.30
C ILE A 32 -6.60 -10.64 2.97
N LYS A 33 -7.65 -11.39 2.64
CA LYS A 33 -7.82 -12.77 3.14
C LYS A 33 -6.69 -13.69 2.65
N GLN A 34 -6.28 -13.57 1.39
CA GLN A 34 -5.19 -14.37 0.80
C GLN A 34 -3.86 -14.15 1.51
N ILE A 35 -3.49 -12.90 1.87
CA ILE A 35 -2.28 -12.60 2.67
C ILE A 35 -2.21 -13.52 3.89
N ARG A 36 -3.33 -13.65 4.60
CA ARG A 36 -3.43 -14.50 5.79
C ARG A 36 -3.39 -15.99 5.44
N TYR A 37 -4.13 -16.44 4.43
CA TYR A 37 -4.20 -17.86 4.08
C TYR A 37 -2.85 -18.40 3.57
N GLN A 38 -2.16 -17.63 2.75
CA GLN A 38 -0.86 -17.99 2.18
C GLN A 38 0.31 -17.66 3.11
N ARG A 39 0.03 -17.03 4.26
CA ARG A 39 1.04 -16.58 5.23
C ARG A 39 2.09 -15.66 4.61
N GLU A 40 1.64 -14.78 3.71
CA GLU A 40 2.49 -13.70 3.21
C GLU A 40 2.88 -12.77 4.35
N LYS A 41 4.11 -12.24 4.30
CA LYS A 41 4.58 -11.24 5.27
C LYS A 41 4.20 -9.86 4.79
N VAL A 42 3.62 -9.06 5.67
CA VAL A 42 3.37 -7.64 5.38
C VAL A 42 4.62 -6.85 5.72
N VAL A 43 5.11 -6.05 4.78
CA VAL A 43 6.28 -5.19 4.95
C VAL A 43 5.83 -3.79 5.32
N ILE A 44 6.43 -3.21 6.35
CA ILE A 44 6.15 -1.85 6.84
C ILE A 44 7.45 -1.12 7.16
N ASP A 45 7.38 0.20 7.32
CA ASP A 45 8.51 0.99 7.81
C ASP A 45 8.72 0.82 9.33
N ASP A 46 9.96 0.91 9.78
CA ASP A 46 10.36 0.80 11.18
C ASP A 46 9.88 1.97 12.07
N SER A 47 9.54 3.10 11.45
CA SER A 47 9.16 4.33 12.15
C SER A 47 7.65 4.55 12.19
N ARG A 48 6.86 3.52 11.83
CA ARG A 48 5.38 3.49 11.87
C ARG A 48 4.67 4.52 10.97
N ARG A 49 5.28 5.04 9.90
CA ARG A 49 4.63 5.95 8.94
C ARG A 49 3.43 5.29 8.27
N ILE A 50 3.61 4.07 7.75
CA ILE A 50 2.56 3.28 7.11
C ILE A 50 1.45 2.94 8.12
N LEU A 51 1.82 2.45 9.31
CA LEU A 51 0.83 2.11 10.34
C LEU A 51 0.04 3.33 10.84
N ARG A 52 0.68 4.50 10.96
CA ARG A 52 -0.03 5.75 11.31
C ARG A 52 -1.04 6.15 10.24
N GLU A 53 -0.71 5.94 8.96
CA GLU A 53 -1.66 6.19 7.88
C GLU A 53 -2.86 5.24 7.94
N TYR A 54 -2.63 3.96 8.21
CA TYR A 54 -3.71 3.01 8.43
C TYR A 54 -4.59 3.44 9.61
N ASP A 55 -4.00 3.79 10.75
CA ASP A 55 -4.74 4.22 11.95
C ASP A 55 -5.60 5.47 11.69
N LYS A 56 -5.14 6.39 10.83
CA LYS A 56 -5.90 7.60 10.45
C LYS A 56 -7.09 7.28 9.54
N ASN A 57 -6.97 6.28 8.67
CA ASN A 57 -7.95 5.97 7.63
C ASN A 57 -8.88 4.79 8.00
N THR A 58 -8.66 4.15 9.14
CA THR A 58 -9.42 2.99 9.59
C THR A 58 -9.85 3.13 11.04
N HIS A 59 -10.72 2.24 11.50
CA HIS A 59 -11.23 2.27 12.88
C HIS A 59 -11.03 0.90 13.54
N PRO A 60 -9.78 0.41 13.67
CA PRO A 60 -9.46 -0.98 14.03
C PRO A 60 -9.98 -1.41 15.42
N ASN A 61 -10.28 -0.43 16.28
CA ASN A 61 -10.74 -0.68 17.65
C ASN A 61 -12.26 -0.59 17.81
N THR A 62 -13.00 -0.08 16.83
CA THR A 62 -14.45 0.21 16.97
C THR A 62 -15.30 -0.32 15.81
N LYS A 63 -14.75 -0.49 14.60
CA LYS A 63 -15.44 -1.09 13.45
C LYS A 63 -14.81 -2.45 13.10
N LYS A 64 -15.59 -3.31 12.43
CA LYS A 64 -15.21 -4.71 12.14
C LYS A 64 -15.16 -5.02 10.64
N GLY A 65 -14.82 -4.04 9.81
CA GLY A 65 -14.55 -4.30 8.40
C GLY A 65 -13.31 -5.20 8.23
N ILE A 66 -13.16 -5.84 7.07
CA ILE A 66 -12.01 -6.73 6.81
C ILE A 66 -10.68 -5.97 6.89
N GLY A 67 -10.65 -4.72 6.40
CA GLY A 67 -9.50 -3.83 6.53
C GLY A 67 -9.20 -3.46 7.98
N ASP A 68 -10.22 -3.14 8.78
CA ASP A 68 -10.05 -2.84 10.22
C ASP A 68 -9.42 -4.02 10.97
N LEU A 69 -9.92 -5.24 10.70
CA LEU A 69 -9.39 -6.47 11.30
C LEU A 69 -7.95 -6.75 10.87
N PHE A 70 -7.62 -6.45 9.61
CA PHE A 70 -6.26 -6.56 9.08
C PHE A 70 -5.30 -5.60 9.80
N VAL A 71 -5.65 -4.32 9.91
CA VAL A 71 -4.83 -3.31 10.62
C VAL A 71 -4.66 -3.70 12.08
N LYS A 72 -5.75 -4.09 12.77
CA LYS A 72 -5.69 -4.56 14.16
C LYS A 72 -4.70 -5.70 14.33
N ARG A 73 -4.72 -6.70 13.43
CA ARG A 73 -3.78 -7.82 13.47
C ARG A 73 -2.35 -7.34 13.29
N LEU A 74 -2.08 -6.43 12.36
CA LEU A 74 -0.74 -5.88 12.14
C LEU A 74 -0.24 -5.13 13.37
N LEU A 75 -1.05 -4.24 13.97
CA LEU A 75 -0.67 -3.53 15.19
C LEU A 75 -0.28 -4.48 16.33
N GLN A 76 -1.04 -5.57 16.49
CA GLN A 76 -0.78 -6.60 17.51
C GLN A 76 0.44 -7.48 17.19
N ASN A 77 0.83 -7.61 15.92
CA ASN A 77 1.84 -8.57 15.45
C ASN A 77 3.00 -7.92 14.69
N GLN A 78 3.18 -6.60 14.74
CA GLN A 78 4.23 -5.89 13.99
C GLN A 78 5.66 -6.38 14.34
N LYS A 79 5.86 -6.93 15.54
CA LYS A 79 7.13 -7.53 15.99
C LYS A 79 7.24 -9.03 15.71
N ASN A 80 6.21 -9.65 15.14
CA ASN A 80 6.18 -11.08 14.84
C ASN A 80 6.70 -11.33 13.41
N PRO A 81 7.90 -11.93 13.23
CA PRO A 81 8.52 -12.11 11.92
C PRO A 81 7.79 -13.10 11.00
N LYS A 82 6.78 -13.82 11.52
CA LYS A 82 5.88 -14.68 10.72
C LYS A 82 4.71 -13.90 10.10
N VAL A 83 4.50 -12.66 10.52
CA VAL A 83 3.37 -11.81 10.09
C VAL A 83 3.86 -10.56 9.39
N CYS A 84 4.90 -9.94 9.94
CA CYS A 84 5.37 -8.63 9.55
C CYS A 84 6.88 -8.61 9.37
N THR A 85 7.36 -7.79 8.44
CA THR A 85 8.77 -7.43 8.30
C THR A 85 8.87 -5.91 8.38
N MET A 86 9.56 -5.41 9.40
CA MET A 86 9.86 -3.98 9.52
C MET A 86 11.17 -3.70 8.81
N VAL A 87 11.16 -2.65 7.99
CA VAL A 87 12.30 -2.25 7.17
C VAL A 87 12.64 -0.79 7.50
N PRO A 88 13.92 -0.49 7.76
CA PRO A 88 14.35 0.89 7.97
C PRO A 88 14.32 1.67 6.64
N ILE A 89 13.82 2.91 6.71
CA ILE A 89 13.89 3.89 5.63
C ILE A 89 14.38 5.22 6.18
N THR A 90 15.27 5.90 5.46
CA THR A 90 15.95 7.11 5.95
C THR A 90 15.29 8.36 5.41
N SER A 91 14.78 9.23 6.29
CA SER A 91 14.16 10.50 5.91
C SER A 91 15.21 11.58 5.62
N LEU A 92 15.22 12.14 4.42
CA LEU A 92 16.26 13.08 3.95
C LEU A 92 16.21 14.48 4.60
N ALA A 93 15.02 14.95 4.95
CA ALA A 93 14.81 16.30 5.50
C ALA A 93 14.00 16.30 6.81
N GLY A 94 13.79 15.12 7.41
CA GLY A 94 12.87 14.98 8.55
C GLY A 94 11.40 15.28 8.19
N ASN A 95 11.08 15.57 6.93
CA ASN A 95 9.72 15.88 6.47
C ASN A 95 8.79 14.66 6.49
N GLY A 96 9.35 13.45 6.48
CA GLY A 96 8.61 12.21 6.54
C GLY A 96 8.00 11.76 5.22
N THR A 97 8.35 12.42 4.12
CA THR A 97 7.87 12.13 2.75
C THR A 97 9.02 11.90 1.76
N ASP A 98 10.20 12.46 2.01
CA ASP A 98 11.40 12.21 1.19
C ASP A 98 12.33 11.22 1.87
N PHE A 99 12.75 10.20 1.11
CA PHE A 99 13.55 9.10 1.60
C PHE A 99 14.78 8.86 0.75
N GLU A 100 15.90 8.48 1.37
CA GLU A 100 17.13 8.08 0.66
C GLU A 100 16.88 6.89 -0.28
N GLU A 101 15.97 5.99 0.09
CA GLU A 101 15.62 4.82 -0.71
C GLU A 101 14.64 5.11 -1.85
N PHE A 102 14.06 6.31 -1.91
CA PHE A 102 13.22 6.69 -3.03
C PHE A 102 14.11 7.02 -4.25
N PRO A 103 13.78 6.58 -5.47
CA PRO A 103 14.66 6.81 -6.62
C PRO A 103 14.80 8.29 -6.96
N ASP A 104 16.04 8.74 -7.14
CA ASP A 104 16.35 10.03 -7.77
C ASP A 104 16.17 9.91 -9.29
N ASP A 105 14.92 10.00 -9.73
CA ASP A 105 14.51 9.89 -11.14
C ASP A 105 13.55 11.02 -11.50
N ASN A 106 13.88 11.79 -12.54
CA ASN A 106 13.03 12.86 -13.06
C ASN A 106 11.63 12.37 -13.47
N ALA A 107 11.47 11.12 -13.88
CA ALA A 107 10.16 10.54 -14.18
C ALA A 107 9.27 10.39 -12.94
N LEU A 108 9.86 10.37 -11.74
CA LEU A 108 9.17 10.24 -10.45
C LEU A 108 9.12 11.55 -9.65
N ILE A 109 9.60 12.67 -10.21
CA ILE A 109 9.67 13.96 -9.49
C ILE A 109 8.31 14.43 -8.97
N ASN A 110 7.24 14.13 -9.72
CA ASN A 110 5.85 14.48 -9.40
C ASN A 110 5.08 13.32 -8.77
N PHE A 111 5.77 12.25 -8.34
CA PHE A 111 5.14 11.17 -7.58
C PHE A 111 4.69 11.70 -6.22
N ASP A 112 3.50 11.30 -5.77
CA ASP A 112 2.87 11.78 -4.54
C ASP A 112 3.85 11.62 -3.36
N PRO A 113 4.24 12.72 -2.68
CA PRO A 113 5.13 12.68 -1.53
C PRO A 113 4.68 11.73 -0.41
N ASP A 114 3.38 11.62 -0.16
CA ASP A 114 2.88 10.75 0.91
C ASP A 114 3.11 9.27 0.54
N ASP A 115 3.01 8.90 -0.73
CA ASP A 115 3.14 7.52 -1.20
C ASP A 115 4.60 7.05 -1.39
N ARG A 116 5.57 7.98 -1.37
CA ARG A 116 7.01 7.66 -1.49
C ARG A 116 7.48 6.66 -0.44
N LYS A 117 6.84 6.64 0.73
CA LYS A 117 7.11 5.67 1.81
C LYS A 117 6.92 4.22 1.37
N PHE A 118 5.93 3.92 0.53
CA PHE A 118 5.68 2.56 0.07
C PHE A 118 6.78 2.10 -0.91
N ILE A 119 7.21 3.00 -1.79
CA ILE A 119 8.31 2.77 -2.73
C ILE A 119 9.64 2.58 -1.98
N ALA A 120 9.94 3.46 -1.02
CA ALA A 120 11.13 3.38 -0.19
C ALA A 120 11.19 2.04 0.58
N VAL A 121 10.08 1.61 1.19
CA VAL A 121 10.00 0.31 1.88
C VAL A 121 10.22 -0.87 0.92
N ALA A 122 9.68 -0.81 -0.30
CA ALA A 122 9.87 -1.87 -1.30
C ALA A 122 11.34 -2.02 -1.70
N LEU A 123 12.01 -0.90 -1.97
CA LEU A 123 13.41 -0.88 -2.40
C LEU A 123 14.36 -1.22 -1.25
N ALA A 124 14.11 -0.71 -0.05
CA ALA A 124 14.85 -1.09 1.15
C ALA A 124 14.71 -2.59 1.45
N HIS A 125 13.50 -3.16 1.34
CA HIS A 125 13.29 -4.60 1.51
C HIS A 125 14.05 -5.42 0.46
N LYS A 126 14.05 -4.97 -0.81
CA LYS A 126 14.82 -5.62 -1.88
C LYS A 126 16.31 -5.61 -1.57
N ARG A 127 16.85 -4.45 -1.16
CA ARG A 127 18.26 -4.27 -0.79
C ARG A 127 18.67 -5.18 0.36
N ASP A 128 17.87 -5.23 1.42
CA ASP A 128 18.25 -5.87 2.68
C ASP A 128 17.90 -7.37 2.73
N ASN A 129 16.86 -7.78 2.01
CA ASN A 129 16.33 -9.16 2.07
C ASN A 129 16.43 -9.91 0.74
N GLY A 130 16.90 -9.28 -0.34
CA GLY A 130 17.08 -9.90 -1.66
C GLY A 130 15.78 -10.24 -2.40
N GLN A 131 14.62 -9.79 -1.91
CA GLN A 131 13.31 -10.04 -2.50
C GLN A 131 12.54 -8.73 -2.67
N VAL A 132 11.93 -8.53 -3.83
CA VAL A 132 11.01 -7.40 -4.07
C VAL A 132 9.63 -7.76 -3.50
N PRO A 133 9.11 -7.03 -2.51
CA PRO A 133 7.72 -7.21 -2.10
C PRO A 133 6.80 -6.56 -3.13
N THR A 134 5.65 -7.18 -3.39
CA THR A 134 4.63 -6.59 -4.27
C THR A 134 3.83 -5.55 -3.50
N ILE A 135 3.73 -4.33 -4.05
CA ILE A 135 2.84 -3.29 -3.53
C ILE A 135 1.43 -3.54 -4.07
N LEU A 136 0.47 -3.71 -3.18
CA LEU A 136 -0.92 -3.90 -3.53
C LEU A 136 -1.61 -2.55 -3.58
N LEU A 137 -2.22 -2.20 -4.71
CA LEU A 137 -2.88 -0.91 -4.95
C LEU A 137 -4.29 -1.12 -5.49
N ALA A 138 -5.29 -0.41 -4.97
CA ALA A 138 -6.68 -0.51 -5.43
C ALA A 138 -7.05 0.56 -6.47
N ILE A 139 -7.26 1.81 -6.04
CA ILE A 139 -7.97 2.83 -6.85
C ILE A 139 -7.20 4.15 -7.07
N ASP A 140 -5.91 4.19 -6.73
CA ASP A 140 -5.11 5.39 -6.97
C ASP A 140 -4.56 5.47 -8.40
N ARG A 141 -5.35 6.10 -9.27
CA ARG A 141 -4.96 6.31 -10.68
C ARG A 141 -3.75 7.21 -10.85
N GLY A 142 -3.37 7.99 -9.84
CA GLY A 142 -2.17 8.83 -9.87
C GLY A 142 -0.91 8.01 -10.10
N TRP A 143 -0.90 6.75 -9.68
CA TRP A 143 0.21 5.83 -9.86
C TRP A 143 0.40 5.36 -11.31
N LEU A 144 -0.65 5.32 -12.14
CA LEU A 144 -0.61 4.69 -13.46
C LEU A 144 0.46 5.29 -14.39
N GLN A 145 0.64 6.61 -14.36
CA GLN A 145 1.66 7.29 -15.16
C GLN A 145 3.10 6.97 -14.73
N PHE A 146 3.29 6.47 -13.51
CA PHE A 146 4.59 6.17 -12.92
C PHE A 146 4.94 4.68 -12.96
N MET A 147 3.99 3.80 -13.28
CA MET A 147 4.18 2.33 -13.25
C MET A 147 5.41 1.88 -14.05
N ALA A 148 5.65 2.45 -15.22
CA ALA A 148 6.82 2.12 -16.04
C ALA A 148 8.15 2.55 -15.38
N ALA A 149 8.20 3.76 -14.82
CA ALA A 149 9.37 4.25 -14.11
C ALA A 149 9.63 3.43 -12.83
N LEU A 150 8.59 3.14 -12.05
CA LEU A 150 8.68 2.28 -10.87
C LEU A 150 9.19 0.87 -11.22
N ALA A 151 8.70 0.28 -12.31
CA ALA A 151 9.16 -1.03 -12.78
C ALA A 151 10.64 -1.01 -13.21
N ASN A 152 11.12 0.09 -13.82
CA ASN A 152 12.53 0.25 -14.17
C ASN A 152 13.44 0.30 -12.93
N HIS A 153 12.94 0.80 -11.80
CA HIS A 153 13.62 0.72 -10.49
C HIS A 153 13.40 -0.62 -9.78
N GLY A 154 12.69 -1.55 -10.42
CA GLY A 154 12.43 -2.89 -9.90
C GLY A 154 11.42 -2.91 -8.76
N VAL A 155 10.49 -1.97 -8.75
CA VAL A 155 9.30 -1.98 -7.90
C VAL A 155 8.21 -2.80 -8.59
N SER A 156 7.57 -3.69 -7.85
CA SER A 156 6.43 -4.49 -8.31
C SER A 156 5.14 -3.92 -7.72
N VAL A 157 4.15 -3.63 -8.56
CA VAL A 157 2.84 -3.12 -8.15
C VAL A 157 1.75 -4.00 -8.75
N ASP A 158 0.82 -4.46 -7.91
CA ASP A 158 -0.36 -5.25 -8.27
C ASP A 158 -1.61 -4.37 -8.14
N LEU A 159 -2.29 -4.14 -9.27
CA LEU A 159 -3.50 -3.34 -9.35
C LEU A 159 -4.72 -4.23 -9.06
N ILE A 160 -5.22 -4.21 -7.83
CA ILE A 160 -6.33 -5.06 -7.41
C ILE A 160 -7.64 -4.72 -8.14
N CYS A 161 -7.82 -3.45 -8.53
CA CYS A 161 -9.05 -2.94 -9.13
C CYS A 161 -8.82 -2.30 -10.49
N GLU A 162 -8.13 -3.01 -11.40
CA GLU A 162 -7.80 -2.50 -12.75
C GLU A 162 -9.01 -1.90 -13.49
N GLU A 163 -10.18 -2.55 -13.44
CA GLU A 163 -11.38 -2.03 -14.10
C GLU A 163 -11.77 -0.64 -13.57
N ASP A 164 -11.75 -0.44 -12.26
CA ASP A 164 -12.03 0.86 -11.65
C ASP A 164 -10.92 1.88 -11.88
N MET A 165 -9.69 1.44 -12.16
CA MET A 165 -8.57 2.30 -12.54
C MET A 165 -8.67 2.79 -13.99
N GLN A 166 -9.26 1.97 -14.87
CA GLN A 166 -9.38 2.24 -16.31
C GLN A 166 -10.71 2.94 -16.71
N ARG A 167 -11.76 2.89 -15.87
CA ARG A 167 -13.06 3.54 -16.16
C ARG A 167 -12.92 5.06 -16.40
N PRO A 168 -13.46 5.69 -17.46
CA PRO A 168 -13.41 7.14 -17.63
C PRO A 168 -14.04 7.89 -16.44
N ARG A 169 -13.46 9.01 -16.00
CA ARG A 169 -14.12 9.87 -14.98
C ARG A 169 -15.46 10.34 -15.54
N GLN A 170 -16.57 9.97 -14.90
CA GLN A 170 -17.85 10.60 -15.21
C GLN A 170 -17.69 12.09 -14.87
N ARG A 171 -17.87 12.96 -15.88
CA ARG A 171 -17.90 14.41 -15.66
C ARG A 171 -19.01 14.68 -14.65
N ARG A 172 -18.68 15.35 -13.53
CA ARG A 172 -19.72 15.97 -12.70
C ARG A 172 -20.51 16.89 -13.63
N LYS A 173 -21.80 16.64 -13.79
CA LYS A 173 -22.70 17.67 -14.31
C LYS A 173 -22.71 18.74 -13.23
N GLU A 174 -22.00 19.84 -13.47
CA GLU A 174 -22.22 21.08 -12.75
C GLU A 174 -23.69 21.44 -12.98
N GLY A 175 -24.45 21.46 -11.90
CA GLY A 175 -25.81 21.99 -11.84
C GLY A 175 -25.78 23.34 -11.14
#